data_AF-A0A090S344-F1
#
_entry.id   AF-A0A090S344-F1
#
_cell.length_a   1.000
_cell.length_b   1.000
_cell.length_c   1.000
_cell.angle_alpha   90.00
_cell.angle_beta   90.00
_cell.angle_gamma   90.00
#
_symmetry.space_group_name_H-M   'P 1'
#
loop_
_entity.id
_entity.type
_entity.pdbx_description
1 polymer ?
#
loop_
_entity_poly.entity_id
_entity_poly.type
_entity_poly.pdbx_seq_one_letter_code
_entity_poly.pdbx_strand_id
1 'polypeptide(L)' 'MNMALQQIRIGLSRQQPCSYIPSKEERVAIVLEKEMHSGENFEMLLANGFRRSGNTLYKHSVIHAKPAML' A
#
# COMPACT_ATOMS: atom_id res chain seq x y z
N MET A 1 -18.47 -15.18 9.93
CA MET A 1 -18.13 -13.85 9.37
C MET A 1 -17.86 -14.05 7.89
N ASN A 2 -18.66 -13.44 7.02
CA ASN A 2 -18.49 -13.54 5.58
C ASN A 2 -17.29 -12.66 5.18
N MET A 3 -16.12 -13.26 4.94
CA MET A 3 -15.00 -12.56 4.30
C MET A 3 -15.34 -12.38 2.81
N ALA A 4 -16.28 -11.49 2.52
CA ALA A 4 -16.45 -11.03 1.15
C ALA A 4 -15.12 -10.42 0.70
N LEU A 5 -14.54 -10.97 -0.37
CA LEU A 5 -13.34 -10.43 -1.01
C LEU A 5 -13.67 -9.02 -1.53
N GLN A 6 -13.32 -8.01 -0.73
CA GLN A 6 -13.39 -6.62 -1.14
C GLN A 6 -12.25 -6.35 -2.12
N GLN A 7 -12.58 -6.20 -3.40
CA GLN A 7 -11.62 -5.75 -4.40
C GLN A 7 -11.49 -4.24 -4.30
N ILE A 8 -10.30 -3.76 -3.95
CA ILE A 8 -9.99 -2.34 -3.85
C ILE A 8 -9.02 -1.94 -4.96
N ARG A 9 -9.23 -0.77 -5.57
CA ARG A 9 -8.26 -0.22 -6.52
C ARG A 9 -7.13 0.51 -5.81
N ILE A 10 -5.91 0.03 -6.09
CA ILE A 10 -4.66 0.58 -5.57
C ILE A 10 -3.84 1.15 -6.73
N GLY A 11 -3.49 2.44 -6.63
CA GLY A 11 -2.46 3.05 -7.46
C GLY A 11 -1.07 2.76 -6.91
N LEU A 12 -0.11 2.45 -7.78
CA LEU A 12 1.28 2.25 -7.41
C LEU A 12 2.14 3.38 -7.98
N SER A 13 2.97 4.00 -7.14
CA SER A 13 4.00 4.92 -7.61
C SER A 13 5.05 4.18 -8.45
N ARG A 14 5.85 4.95 -9.19
CA ARG A 14 7.12 4.44 -9.74
C ARG A 14 8.01 3.93 -8.60
N GLN A 15 8.88 2.98 -8.94
CA GLN A 15 9.92 2.53 -8.02
C GLN A 15 10.97 3.64 -7.91
N GLN A 16 11.53 3.79 -6.72
CA GLN A 16 12.57 4.76 -6.43
C GLN A 16 13.57 4.16 -5.43
N PRO A 17 14.81 4.66 -5.35
CA PRO A 17 15.75 4.24 -4.31
C PRO A 17 15.14 4.40 -2.91
N CYS A 18 15.34 3.40 -2.05
CA CYS A 18 14.79 3.42 -0.70
C CYS A 18 15.59 4.38 0.19
N SER A 19 14.88 5.30 0.84
CA SER A 19 15.49 6.31 1.70
C SER A 19 16.16 5.73 2.95
N TYR A 20 15.73 4.55 3.40
CA TYR A 20 16.14 3.95 4.68
C TYR A 20 17.03 2.73 4.54
N ILE A 21 16.99 2.03 3.41
CA ILE A 21 17.74 0.79 3.19
C ILE A 21 18.56 0.95 1.91
N PRO A 22 19.88 1.13 2.03
CA PRO A 22 20.76 1.20 0.88
C PRO A 22 20.58 -0.01 -0.05
N SER A 23 20.68 0.23 -1.36
CA SER A 23 20.57 -0.81 -2.40
C SER A 23 19.22 -1.53 -2.47
N LYS A 24 18.17 -0.97 -1.86
CA LYS A 24 16.78 -1.39 -2.09
C LYS A 24 16.01 -0.31 -2.82
N GLU A 25 14.95 -0.72 -3.50
CA GLU A 25 13.94 0.20 -4.02
C GLU A 25 12.70 0.18 -3.15
N GLU A 26 11.96 1.27 -3.16
CA GLU A 26 10.66 1.41 -2.53
C GLU A 26 9.63 1.94 -3.52
N ARG A 27 8.36 1.72 -3.18
CA ARG A 27 7.23 2.38 -3.82
C ARG A 27 6.12 2.64 -2.82
N VAL A 28 5.21 3.51 -3.21
CA VAL A 28 4.02 3.84 -2.43
C VAL A 28 2.80 3.26 -3.12
N ALA A 29 2.00 2.52 -2.36
CA ALA A 29 0.65 2.13 -2.74
C ALA A 29 -0.34 3.17 -2.22
N ILE A 30 -1.30 3.61 -3.04
CA ILE A 30 -2.30 4.61 -2.70
C ILE A 30 -3.70 4.03 -2.98
N VAL A 31 -4.61 4.15 -2.02
CA VAL A 31 -6.02 3.75 -2.22
C VAL A 31 -6.70 4.81 -3.08
N LEU A 32 -7.34 4.39 -4.17
CA LEU A 32 -7.97 5.29 -5.14
C LEU A 32 -9.48 5.49 -4.89
N GLU A 33 -10.10 4.59 -4.13
CA GLU A 33 -11.55 4.55 -3.90
C GLU A 33 -11.93 5.35 -2.67
N LYS A 34 -12.87 6.30 -2.83
CA LYS A 34 -13.33 7.19 -1.76
C LYS A 34 -14.14 6.43 -0.71
N GLU A 35 -14.78 5.35 -1.11
CA GLU A 35 -15.59 4.46 -0.28
C GLU A 35 -14.74 3.81 0.83
N MET A 36 -13.43 3.67 0.59
CA MET A 36 -12.47 3.16 1.56
C MET A 36 -12.09 4.15 2.66
N HIS A 37 -12.62 5.38 2.62
CA HIS A 37 -12.34 6.41 3.62
C HIS A 37 -13.33 6.40 4.80
N SER A 38 -14.30 5.48 4.81
CA SER A 38 -15.15 5.24 5.97
C SER A 38 -14.33 4.73 7.16
N GLY A 39 -14.84 4.94 8.39
CA GLY A 39 -14.12 4.51 9.60
C GLY A 39 -13.83 3.01 9.63
N GLU A 40 -14.82 2.19 9.27
CA GLU A 40 -14.68 0.72 9.23
C GLU A 40 -13.62 0.25 8.23
N ASN A 41 -13.63 0.82 7.02
CA ASN A 41 -12.65 0.48 5.99
C ASN A 41 -11.25 0.99 6.35
N PHE A 42 -11.18 2.13 7.02
CA PHE A 42 -9.91 2.68 7.48
C PHE A 42 -9.24 1.78 8.52
N GLU A 43 -9.97 1.23 9.48
CA GLU A 43 -9.42 0.29 10.48
C GLU A 43 -8.82 -0.95 9.81
N MET A 44 -9.51 -1.52 8.82
CA MET A 44 -9.01 -2.64 8.03
C MET A 44 -7.70 -2.28 7.30
N LEU A 45 -7.66 -1.11 6.65
CA LEU A 45 -6.48 -0.63 5.92
C LEU A 45 -5.30 -0.35 6.89
N LEU A 46 -5.59 0.23 8.05
CA LEU A 46 -4.62 0.51 9.10
C LEU A 46 -3.96 -0.78 9.59
N ALA A 47 -4.76 -1.80 9.87
CA ALA A 47 -4.28 -3.14 10.25
C ALA A 47 -3.40 -3.79 9.16
N ASN A 48 -3.63 -3.45 7.89
CA ASN A 48 -2.82 -3.90 6.75
C ASN A 48 -1.61 -2.99 6.44
N GLY A 49 -1.30 -2.04 7.32
CA GLY A 49 -0.11 -1.19 7.20
C GLY A 49 -0.30 0.07 6.36
N PHE A 50 -1.54 0.41 5.97
CA PHE A 50 -1.81 1.73 5.41
C PHE A 50 -1.80 2.79 6.50
N ARG A 51 -1.53 4.02 6.10
CA ARG A 51 -1.54 5.24 6.91
C ARG A 51 -2.30 6.32 6.16
N ARG A 52 -2.71 7.38 6.85
CA ARG A 52 -3.48 8.49 6.27
C ARG A 52 -2.69 9.80 6.36
N SER A 53 -2.68 10.55 5.27
CA SER A 53 -2.24 11.95 5.22
C SER A 53 -3.28 12.77 4.48
N GLY A 54 -3.97 13.68 5.18
CA GLY A 54 -5.14 14.38 4.64
C GLY A 54 -6.21 13.39 4.12
N ASN A 55 -6.53 13.50 2.83
CA ASN A 55 -7.44 12.58 2.14
C ASN A 55 -6.72 11.50 1.32
N THR A 56 -5.48 11.15 1.67
CA THR A 56 -4.73 10.10 0.99
C THR A 56 -4.48 8.95 1.96
N LEU A 57 -4.86 7.74 1.55
CA LEU A 57 -4.52 6.51 2.24
C LEU A 57 -3.39 5.82 1.48
N TYR A 58 -2.27 5.56 2.16
CA TYR A 58 -1.05 5.10 1.52
C TYR A 58 -0.30 4.05 2.34
N LYS A 59 0.52 3.25 1.67
CA LYS A 59 1.45 2.29 2.30
C LYS A 59 2.80 2.32 1.60
N HIS A 60 3.86 2.52 2.38
CA HIS A 60 5.23 2.33 1.88
C HIS A 60 5.54 0.84 1.79
N SER A 61 6.09 0.42 0.66
CA SER A 61 6.53 -0.95 0.45
C SER A 61 7.96 -0.96 -0.07
N VAL A 62 8.87 -1.57 0.70
CA VAL A 62 10.18 -1.97 0.20
C VAL A 62 9.97 -3.08 -0.82
N ILE A 63 10.64 -2.97 -1.95
CA ILE A 63 10.56 -3.94 -3.02
C ILE A 63 11.66 -4.95 -2.79
N HIS A 64 11.25 -6.17 -2.47
CA HIS A 64 12.15 -7.30 -2.51
C HIS A 64 12.35 -7.67 -3.97
N ALA A 65 13.57 -7.49 -4.48
CA ALA A 65 13.95 -8.07 -5.76
C ALA A 65 13.66 -9.57 -5.68
N LYS A 66 12.77 -10.07 -6.54
CA LYS A 66 12.68 -11.52 -6.73
C LYS A 66 14.05 -11.98 -7.24
N PRO A 67 14.62 -13.08 -6.73
CA PRO A 67 15.80 -13.65 -7.36
C PRO A 67 15.45 -13.89 -8.83
N ALA A 68 16.26 -13.33 -9.74
CA ALA A 68 16.20 -13.71 -11.14
C ALA A 68 16.49 -15.22 -11.16
N MET A 69 15.47 -16.03 -11.45
CA MET A 69 15.68 -17.44 -11.71
C MET A 69 16.58 -17.52 -12.95
N LEU A 70 17.83 -17.90 -12.77
CA LEU A 70 18.76 -18.38 -13.78
C LEU A 70 18.71 -19.91 -13.80
#